data_AF-A0A316MTN6-F1
#
_entry.id   AF-A0A316MTN6-F1
#
_cell.length_a   1.000
_cell.length_b   1.000
_cell.length_c   1.000
_cell.angle_alpha   90.00
_cell.angle_beta   90.00
_cell.angle_gamma   90.00
#
_symmetry.space_group_name_H-M   'P 1'
#
loop_
_entity.id
_entity.type
_entity.pdbx_description
1 polymer ?
#
loop_
_entity_poly.entity_id
_entity_poly.type
_entity_poly.pdbx_seq_one_letter_code
_entity_poly.pdbx_strand_id
1 'polypeptide(L)'
;MNQVKAGTEFLNMGEEEILAALDRFEEAEAEKDGHLQDGEPEDPVVREVGRLISEYTARFDDYCANSEEIPDTVFTYEPQTAIERIAYGIFTDAVHDALQEEDDEDE
;
A
#
# COMPACT_ATOMS: atom_id res chain seq x y z
N MET A 1 -14.68 6.61 -11.76
CA MET A 1 -13.65 6.35 -10.74
C MET A 1 -12.33 6.20 -11.45
N ASN A 2 -11.34 7.03 -11.11
CA ASN A 2 -10.02 6.97 -11.72
C ASN A 2 -9.33 5.67 -11.30
N GLN A 3 -8.65 5.02 -12.24
CA GLN A 3 -7.83 3.86 -11.91
C GLN A 3 -6.59 4.35 -11.16
N VAL A 4 -6.27 3.73 -10.02
CA VAL A 4 -4.99 3.94 -9.35
C VAL A 4 -3.92 3.38 -10.27
N LYS A 5 -3.00 4.25 -10.70
CA LYS A 5 -1.99 3.92 -11.71
C LYS A 5 -0.63 4.44 -11.29
N ALA A 6 0.39 3.64 -11.54
CA ALA A 6 1.77 4.04 -11.32
C ALA A 6 2.24 5.10 -12.33
N GLY A 7 3.20 5.90 -11.92
CA GLY A 7 3.93 6.83 -12.78
C GLY A 7 4.64 6.08 -13.90
N THR A 8 4.76 6.74 -15.06
CA THR A 8 5.30 6.10 -16.28
C THR A 8 6.72 5.58 -16.14
N GLU A 9 7.51 6.17 -15.24
CA GLU A 9 8.89 5.77 -14.95
C GLU A 9 9.00 4.43 -14.21
N PHE A 10 7.95 4.02 -13.49
CA PHE A 10 7.93 2.79 -12.70
C PHE A 10 7.30 1.60 -13.43
N LEU A 11 6.65 1.83 -14.58
CA LEU A 11 5.86 0.81 -15.27
C LEU A 11 6.66 -0.42 -15.72
N ASN A 12 7.96 -0.26 -15.95
CA ASN A 12 8.84 -1.34 -16.41
C ASN A 12 9.81 -1.83 -15.32
N MET A 13 9.67 -1.35 -14.08
CA MET A 13 10.52 -1.80 -12.98
C MET A 13 10.20 -3.25 -12.60
N GLY A 14 11.25 -3.99 -12.29
CA GLY A 14 11.13 -5.36 -11.81
C GLY A 14 10.73 -5.40 -10.34
N GLU A 15 10.02 -6.45 -9.95
CA GLU A 15 9.59 -6.69 -8.56
C GLU A 15 10.77 -6.72 -7.58
N GLU A 16 11.87 -7.40 -7.95
CA GLU A 16 13.09 -7.47 -7.12
C GLU A 16 13.69 -6.09 -6.83
N GLU A 17 13.65 -5.16 -7.79
CA GLU A 17 14.20 -3.81 -7.62
C GLU A 17 13.32 -2.98 -6.68
N ILE A 18 11.99 -3.17 -6.77
CA ILE A 18 11.03 -2.49 -5.92
C ILE A 18 11.14 -3.00 -4.48
N LEU A 19 11.17 -4.33 -4.29
CA LEU A 19 11.35 -4.95 -2.98
C LEU A 19 12.67 -4.52 -2.35
N ALA A 20 13.77 -4.52 -3.12
CA ALA A 20 15.05 -4.05 -2.63
C ALA A 20 15.05 -2.56 -2.24
N ALA A 21 14.19 -1.73 -2.82
CA ALA A 21 14.01 -0.34 -2.39
C ALA A 21 13.23 -0.23 -1.07
N LEU A 22 12.20 -1.05 -0.91
CA LEU A 22 11.41 -1.12 0.33
C LEU A 22 12.23 -1.68 1.49
N ASP A 23 12.98 -2.77 1.28
CA ASP A 23 13.87 -3.36 2.31
C ASP A 23 14.92 -2.35 2.80
N ARG A 24 15.55 -1.61 1.86
CA ARG A 24 16.52 -0.56 2.20
C ARG A 24 15.89 0.56 3.02
N PHE A 25 14.64 0.91 2.73
CA PHE A 25 13.90 1.91 3.48
C PHE A 25 13.57 1.42 4.89
N GLU A 26 13.09 0.19 5.03
CA GLU A 26 12.80 -0.42 6.33
C GLU A 26 14.07 -0.52 7.20
N GLU A 27 15.19 -0.97 6.63
CA GLU A 27 16.48 -1.01 7.34
C GLU A 27 16.91 0.39 7.81
N ALA A 28 16.80 1.40 6.94
CA ALA A 28 17.15 2.77 7.27
C ALA A 28 16.27 3.37 8.38
N GLU A 29 14.98 3.00 8.43
CA GLU A 29 14.06 3.42 9.50
C GLU A 29 14.33 2.64 10.80
N ALA A 30 14.66 1.35 10.72
CA ALA A 30 14.99 0.52 11.89
C ALA A 30 16.29 0.97 12.59
N GLU A 31 17.28 1.45 11.84
CA GLU A 31 18.52 2.01 12.38
C GLU A 31 18.32 3.38 13.07
N LYS A 32 17.17 4.04 12.82
CA LYS A 32 16.86 5.39 13.31
C LYS A 32 16.08 5.41 14.62
N ASP A 33 16.59 4.74 15.67
CA ASP A 33 16.16 4.85 17.09
C ASP A 33 14.66 5.20 17.32
N GLY A 34 13.75 4.51 16.63
CA GLY A 34 12.30 4.65 16.79
C GLY A 34 11.69 6.00 16.42
N HIS A 35 12.38 6.88 15.69
CA HIS A 35 11.74 8.04 15.05
C HIS A 35 11.51 7.71 13.59
N LEU A 36 10.27 7.31 13.27
CA LEU A 36 9.75 7.37 11.90
C LEU A 36 10.15 8.72 11.32
N GLN A 37 10.77 8.74 10.15
CA GLN A 37 11.03 10.01 9.48
C GLN A 37 9.71 10.76 9.30
N ASP A 38 9.57 11.86 10.03
CA ASP A 38 8.55 12.87 9.75
C ASP A 38 8.98 13.58 8.46
N GLY A 39 8.82 12.90 7.32
CA GLY A 39 9.38 13.30 6.03
C GLY A 39 9.01 12.35 4.89
N GLU A 40 8.92 12.90 3.69
CA GLU A 40 8.71 12.11 2.47
C GLU A 40 9.94 11.22 2.20
N PRO A 41 9.78 9.93 1.86
CA PRO A 41 10.91 9.05 1.57
C PRO A 41 11.75 9.59 0.40
N GLU A 42 13.08 9.56 0.57
CA GLU A 42 14.02 10.05 -0.44
C GLU A 42 14.06 9.14 -1.68
N ASP A 43 13.81 7.84 -1.51
CA ASP A 43 13.78 6.88 -2.62
C ASP A 43 12.48 7.05 -3.43
N PRO A 44 12.56 7.37 -4.74
CA PRO A 44 11.39 7.63 -5.56
C PRO A 44 10.46 6.42 -5.68
N VAL A 45 11.01 5.19 -5.56
CA VAL A 45 10.23 3.96 -5.61
C VAL A 45 9.39 3.82 -4.34
N VAL A 46 9.99 4.03 -3.17
CA VAL A 46 9.30 3.98 -1.88
C VAL A 46 8.21 5.04 -1.83
N ARG A 47 8.51 6.25 -2.31
CA ARG A 47 7.53 7.33 -2.42
C ARG A 47 6.34 6.95 -3.30
N GLU A 48 6.62 6.33 -4.45
CA GLU A 48 5.56 5.92 -5.36
C GLU A 48 4.70 4.78 -4.77
N VAL A 49 5.32 3.80 -4.10
CA VAL A 49 4.58 2.76 -3.37
C VAL A 49 3.69 3.39 -2.29
N GLY A 50 4.23 4.32 -1.49
CA GLY A 50 3.47 5.03 -0.46
C GLY A 50 2.31 5.86 -1.04
N ARG A 51 2.51 6.52 -2.20
CA ARG A 51 1.44 7.23 -2.92
C ARG A 51 0.34 6.27 -3.35
N LEU A 52 0.71 5.13 -3.94
CA LEU A 52 -0.24 4.12 -4.42
C LEU A 52 -1.05 3.54 -3.26
N ILE A 53 -0.40 3.18 -2.15
CA ILE A 53 -1.08 2.73 -0.92
C ILE A 53 -2.06 3.80 -0.45
N SER A 54 -1.63 5.05 -0.33
CA SER A 54 -2.48 6.17 0.10
C SER A 54 -3.72 6.35 -0.80
N GLU A 55 -3.58 6.16 -2.12
CA GLU A 55 -4.71 6.21 -3.05
C GLU A 55 -5.64 5.00 -2.91
N TYR A 56 -5.12 3.80 -2.67
CA TYR A 56 -5.94 2.62 -2.39
C TYR A 56 -6.70 2.80 -1.07
N THR A 57 -6.05 3.27 -0.01
CA THR A 57 -6.66 3.56 1.28
C THR A 57 -7.74 4.63 1.14
N ALA A 58 -7.47 5.76 0.50
CA ALA A 58 -8.48 6.81 0.33
C ALA A 58 -9.72 6.31 -0.45
N ARG A 59 -9.52 5.40 -1.41
CA ARG A 59 -10.62 4.76 -2.14
C ARG A 59 -11.40 3.79 -1.24
N PHE A 60 -10.70 3.03 -0.41
CA PHE A 60 -11.30 2.13 0.56
C PHE A 60 -12.12 2.90 1.61
N ASP A 61 -11.57 3.99 2.14
CA ASP A 61 -12.27 4.89 3.08
C ASP A 61 -13.54 5.48 2.46
N ASP A 62 -13.49 5.91 1.20
CA ASP A 62 -14.68 6.38 0.47
C ASP A 62 -15.72 5.26 0.32
N TYR A 63 -15.30 4.02 0.04
CA TYR A 63 -16.22 2.89 0.01
C TYR A 63 -16.84 2.62 1.39
N CYS A 64 -16.04 2.62 2.46
CA CYS A 64 -16.53 2.40 3.82
C CYS A 64 -17.46 3.53 4.29
N ALA A 65 -17.21 4.77 3.86
CA ALA A 65 -18.06 5.90 4.20
C ALA A 65 -19.41 5.89 3.46
N ASN A 66 -19.47 5.28 2.27
CA ASN A 66 -20.66 5.29 1.40
C ASN A 66 -21.38 3.94 1.31
N SER A 67 -20.81 2.85 1.84
CA SER A 67 -21.37 1.50 1.78
C SER A 67 -21.48 0.91 3.19
N GLU A 68 -22.61 0.24 3.47
CA GLU A 68 -22.86 -0.42 4.76
C GLU A 68 -22.06 -1.74 4.89
N GLU A 69 -21.63 -2.31 3.76
CA GLU A 69 -20.80 -3.51 3.67
C GLU A 69 -19.69 -3.30 2.64
N ILE A 70 -18.49 -3.83 2.91
CA ILE A 70 -17.36 -3.80 1.98
C ILE A 70 -17.54 -4.94 0.98
N PRO A 71 -17.78 -4.68 -0.32
CA PRO A 71 -17.98 -5.75 -1.28
C PRO A 71 -16.64 -6.40 -1.68
N ASP A 72 -16.63 -7.72 -1.86
CA ASP A 72 -15.44 -8.48 -2.32
C ASP A 72 -14.78 -7.87 -3.56
N THR A 73 -15.57 -7.21 -4.40
CA THR A 73 -15.08 -6.54 -5.62
C THR A 73 -14.00 -5.49 -5.35
N VAL A 74 -13.92 -4.93 -4.14
CA VAL A 74 -12.85 -4.02 -3.72
C VAL A 74 -11.50 -4.75 -3.73
N PHE A 75 -11.49 -6.03 -3.36
CA PHE A 75 -10.30 -6.88 -3.30
C PHE A 75 -9.99 -7.58 -4.64
N THR A 76 -10.90 -7.54 -5.61
CA THR A 76 -10.70 -8.14 -6.95
C THR A 76 -9.87 -7.29 -7.92
N TYR A 77 -9.35 -6.13 -7.50
CA TYR A 77 -8.51 -5.34 -8.38
C TYR A 77 -7.19 -6.07 -8.67
N GLU A 78 -6.91 -6.33 -9.95
CA GLU A 78 -5.65 -6.95 -10.40
C GLU A 78 -4.74 -5.88 -11.03
N PRO A 79 -3.70 -5.43 -10.32
CA PRO A 79 -2.81 -4.42 -10.86
C PRO A 79 -1.91 -4.97 -11.97
N GLN A 80 -1.56 -4.11 -12.93
CA GLN A 80 -0.90 -4.55 -14.16
C GLN A 80 0.61 -4.53 -14.05
N THR A 81 1.15 -3.57 -13.31
CA THR A 81 2.60 -3.39 -13.13
C THR A 81 3.06 -3.93 -11.78
N ALA A 82 4.35 -4.27 -11.68
CA ALA A 82 4.92 -4.85 -10.46
C ALA A 82 4.73 -3.91 -9.26
N ILE A 83 4.99 -2.61 -9.43
CA ILE A 83 4.87 -1.62 -8.35
C ILE A 83 3.43 -1.47 -7.85
N GLU A 84 2.45 -1.51 -8.76
CA GLU A 84 1.04 -1.45 -8.37
C GLU A 84 0.62 -2.71 -7.62
N ARG A 85 1.15 -3.89 -8.00
CA ARG A 85 0.88 -5.17 -7.31
C ARG A 85 1.44 -5.19 -5.91
N ILE A 86 2.68 -4.74 -5.74
CA ILE A 86 3.32 -4.67 -4.43
C ILE A 86 2.56 -3.70 -3.53
N ALA A 87 2.29 -2.48 -4.02
CA ALA A 87 1.54 -1.48 -3.25
C ALA A 87 0.13 -1.95 -2.89
N TYR A 88 -0.57 -2.58 -3.83
CA TYR A 88 -1.90 -3.14 -3.58
C TYR A 88 -1.84 -4.30 -2.59
N GLY A 89 -0.84 -5.18 -2.71
CA GLY A 89 -0.63 -6.29 -1.78
C GLY A 89 -0.44 -5.80 -0.34
N ILE A 90 0.46 -4.83 -0.13
CA ILE A 90 0.69 -4.21 1.19
C ILE A 90 -0.60 -3.60 1.73
N PHE A 91 -1.33 -2.86 0.90
CA PHE A 91 -2.61 -2.26 1.29
C PHE A 91 -3.63 -3.34 1.70
N THR A 92 -3.81 -4.39 0.89
CA THR A 92 -4.80 -5.43 1.18
C THR A 92 -4.42 -6.23 2.41
N ASP A 93 -3.14 -6.50 2.62
CA ASP A 93 -2.63 -7.20 3.81
C ASP A 93 -2.94 -6.39 5.07
N ALA A 94 -2.62 -5.10 5.07
CA ALA A 94 -2.94 -4.20 6.18
C ALA A 94 -4.45 -4.07 6.45
N VAL A 95 -5.28 -4.06 5.40
CA VAL A 95 -6.75 -4.07 5.57
C VAL A 95 -7.24 -5.40 6.11
N HIS A 96 -6.68 -6.53 5.65
CA HIS A 96 -7.05 -7.84 6.17
C HIS A 96 -6.67 -8.00 7.64
N ASP A 97 -5.49 -7.54 8.04
CA ASP A 97 -5.04 -7.52 9.44
C ASP A 97 -5.99 -6.67 10.29
N ALA A 98 -6.31 -5.45 9.83
CA ALA A 98 -7.25 -4.57 10.54
C ALA A 98 -8.65 -5.18 10.70
N LEU A 99 -9.17 -5.85 9.65
CA LEU A 99 -10.49 -6.50 9.71
C LEU A 99 -10.49 -7.79 10.55
N GLN A 100 -9.35 -8.50 10.64
CA GLN A 100 -9.23 -9.68 11.50
C GLN A 100 -9.06 -9.31 12.97
N GLU A 101 -8.34 -8.23 13.29
CA GLU A 101 -8.22 -7.75 14.67
C GLU A 101 -9.57 -7.29 15.26
N GLU A 102 -10.51 -6.81 14.43
CA GLU A 102 -11.87 -6.43 14.90
C GLU A 102 -12.79 -7.63 15.23
N ASP A 103 -12.49 -8.84 14.74
CA ASP A 103 -13.32 -10.05 14.96
C ASP A 103 -12.85 -10.88 16.18
N ASP A 104 -11.66 -10.56 16.74
CA ASP A 104 -11.04 -11.24 17.89
C ASP A 104 -11.32 -10.55 19.25
N GLU A 105 -12.12 -9.48 19.31
CA GLU A 105 -12.52 -8.81 20.57
C GLU A 105 -13.74 -9.44 21.28
N ASP A 106 -14.31 -10.53 20.75
CA ASP A 106 -15.42 -11.27 21.35
C ASP A 106 -15.03 -12.72 21.76
N GLU A 107 -14.08 -12.90 22.69
CA GLU A 107 -14.00 -14.13 23.54
C GLU A 107 -13.70 -13.85 25.03
#